data_AF-A0A161S3N8-F1
#
_entry.id   AF-A0A161S3N8-F1
#
_cell.length_a   1.000
_cell.length_b   1.000
_cell.length_c   1.000
_cell.angle_alpha   90.00
_cell.angle_beta   90.00
_cell.angle_gamma   90.00
#
_symmetry.space_group_name_H-M   'P 1'
#
loop_
_entity.id
_entity.type
_entity.pdbx_description
1 polymer ?
#
loop_
_entity_poly.entity_id
_entity_poly.type
_entity_poly.pdbx_seq_one_letter_code
_entity_poly.pdbx_strand_id
1 'polypeptide(L)'
;MRANHRTASLSTMHIEAAPERIWEGLATARGMKMYLTDEVHAPNEHISAGDEIRIVIGDMINDAVCLASDRPRLFRLKDRFRSLLADDSYVEYELVTTFRLEEEEHMTRVTVEVDGYDENSELHRWVRECGEFGWKQSLFNLKLELELGLDLRYDVFGYPRFGVCNYTATPPQLRAQGLDPDRVQGNYLMEVFPEGPAARAGLRSGDIVVSFGGRDVPTYAEFIRSLGLCAGMNGPVGVTYYREGCRLHTEAVLSYDKLLTGLVDPTEESVRQVADGKRST
;
A
#
# COMPACT_ATOMS: atom_id res chain seq x y z
N MET A 1 -26.51 -10.24 12.23
CA MET A 1 -25.51 -10.49 11.17
C MET A 1 -24.15 -10.32 11.79
N ARG A 2 -23.39 -11.40 12.00
CA ARG A 2 -22.01 -11.29 12.51
C ARG A 2 -21.16 -10.73 11.37
N ALA A 3 -20.55 -9.57 11.57
CA ALA A 3 -19.52 -9.08 10.66
C ALA A 3 -18.44 -10.17 10.61
N ASN A 4 -18.21 -10.71 9.42
CA ASN A 4 -17.19 -11.71 9.19
C ASN A 4 -15.86 -10.95 9.24
N HIS A 5 -15.30 -10.78 10.44
CA HIS A 5 -14.01 -10.13 10.64
C HIS A 5 -12.96 -11.05 10.02
N ARG A 6 -12.68 -10.83 8.73
CA ARG A 6 -11.58 -11.50 8.06
C ARG A 6 -10.29 -10.87 8.59
N THR A 7 -9.51 -11.66 9.30
CA THR A 7 -8.10 -11.41 9.64
C THR A 7 -7.18 -11.46 8.42
N ALA A 8 -7.76 -11.43 7.22
CA ALA A 8 -7.13 -11.61 5.93
C ALA A 8 -7.63 -10.54 4.97
N SER A 9 -6.74 -9.97 4.16
CA SER A 9 -7.10 -9.15 3.01
C SER A 9 -7.04 -9.99 1.74
N LEU A 10 -7.97 -9.76 0.81
CA LEU A 10 -8.06 -10.51 -0.43
C LEU A 10 -8.09 -9.55 -1.62
N SER A 11 -7.18 -9.75 -2.57
CA SER A 11 -7.15 -9.04 -3.85
C SER A 11 -7.21 -10.04 -4.99
N THR A 12 -8.05 -9.77 -6.00
CA THR A 12 -8.24 -10.66 -7.15
C THR A 12 -8.09 -9.86 -8.45
N MET A 13 -7.45 -10.47 -9.45
CA MET A 13 -7.27 -9.91 -10.79
C MET A 13 -7.45 -11.01 -11.83
N HIS A 14 -8.07 -10.70 -12.96
CA HIS A 14 -8.16 -11.59 -14.12
C HIS A 14 -7.19 -11.12 -15.19
N ILE A 15 -6.27 -11.99 -15.61
CA ILE A 15 -5.21 -11.67 -16.56
C ILE A 15 -5.31 -12.60 -17.77
N GLU A 16 -5.35 -12.04 -18.97
CA GLU A 16 -5.38 -12.71 -20.28
C GLU A 16 -4.00 -13.32 -20.62
N ALA A 17 -3.56 -14.24 -19.76
CA ALA A 17 -2.33 -14.99 -19.90
C ALA A 17 -2.48 -16.38 -19.27
N ALA A 18 -1.73 -17.36 -19.79
CA ALA A 18 -1.68 -18.70 -19.21
C ALA A 18 -1.09 -18.66 -17.78
N PRO A 19 -1.52 -19.57 -16.87
CA PRO A 19 -1.02 -19.60 -15.50
C PRO A 19 0.51 -19.65 -15.40
N GLU A 20 1.19 -20.37 -16.30
CA GLU A 20 2.64 -20.47 -16.34
C GLU A 20 3.31 -19.12 -16.62
N ARG A 21 2.72 -18.30 -17.49
CA ARG A 21 3.27 -16.98 -17.82
C ARG A 21 3.14 -16.02 -16.64
N ILE A 22 2.01 -16.09 -15.92
CA ILE A 22 1.80 -15.29 -14.71
C ILE A 22 2.69 -15.79 -13.58
N TRP A 23 2.87 -17.10 -13.45
CA TRP A 23 3.80 -17.70 -12.49
C TRP A 23 5.22 -17.19 -12.67
N GLU A 24 5.71 -17.12 -13.91
CA GLU A 24 7.04 -16.54 -14.20
C GLU A 24 7.13 -15.09 -13.71
N GLY A 25 6.04 -14.33 -13.70
CA GLY A 25 6.02 -12.98 -13.14
C GLY A 25 5.90 -12.92 -11.61
N LEU A 26 5.17 -13.83 -10.99
CA LEU A 26 4.91 -13.78 -9.54
C LEU A 26 6.00 -14.44 -8.69
N ALA A 27 6.53 -15.58 -9.14
CA ALA A 27 7.30 -16.51 -8.31
C ALA A 27 8.77 -16.66 -8.75
N THR A 28 9.29 -15.68 -9.49
CA THR A 28 10.71 -15.62 -9.88
C THR A 28 11.34 -14.29 -9.48
N ALA A 29 12.65 -14.30 -9.23
CA ALA A 29 13.37 -13.10 -8.82
C ALA A 29 13.33 -12.00 -9.90
N ARG A 30 13.46 -12.37 -11.18
CA ARG A 30 13.30 -11.43 -12.29
C ARG A 30 11.85 -11.01 -12.48
N GLY A 31 10.92 -11.95 -12.35
CA GLY A 31 9.49 -11.70 -12.55
C GLY A 31 8.92 -10.68 -11.56
N MET A 32 9.29 -10.80 -10.29
CA MET A 32 8.85 -9.86 -9.25
C MET A 32 9.21 -8.41 -9.59
N LYS A 33 10.25 -8.20 -10.40
CA LYS A 33 10.66 -6.87 -10.85
C LYS A 33 9.71 -6.21 -11.85
N MET A 34 8.83 -6.99 -12.48
CA MET A 34 7.85 -6.47 -13.44
C MET A 34 6.67 -5.79 -12.74
N TYR A 35 6.43 -6.03 -11.45
CA TYR A 35 5.17 -5.58 -10.84
C TYR A 35 5.27 -5.07 -9.40
N LEU A 36 6.30 -5.49 -8.65
CA LEU A 36 6.34 -5.27 -7.20
C LEU A 36 7.53 -4.41 -6.74
N THR A 37 8.70 -4.55 -7.37
CA THR A 37 9.97 -4.12 -6.77
C THR A 37 11.03 -3.87 -7.83
N ASP A 38 12.08 -3.09 -7.55
CA ASP A 38 13.21 -2.95 -8.47
C ASP A 38 14.38 -3.88 -8.08
N GLU A 39 14.43 -4.32 -6.82
CA GLU A 39 15.54 -5.09 -6.27
C GLU A 39 15.03 -6.30 -5.47
N VAL A 40 15.44 -7.48 -5.93
CA VAL A 40 15.18 -8.77 -5.30
C VAL A 40 16.50 -9.52 -5.20
N HIS A 41 16.76 -10.06 -4.01
CA HIS A 41 17.84 -11.00 -3.75
C HIS A 41 17.23 -12.34 -3.38
N ALA A 42 17.51 -13.36 -4.19
CA ALA A 42 17.06 -14.73 -3.95
C ALA A 42 18.24 -15.68 -4.23
N PRO A 43 18.28 -16.87 -3.61
CA PRO A 43 19.32 -17.85 -3.88
C PRO A 43 19.25 -18.39 -5.31
N ASN A 44 18.06 -18.41 -5.91
CA ASN A 44 17.78 -18.96 -7.23
C ASN A 44 16.80 -18.06 -7.99
N GLU A 45 16.78 -18.17 -9.33
CA GLU A 45 15.80 -17.47 -10.16
C GLU A 45 14.37 -17.96 -9.88
N HIS A 46 14.17 -19.28 -9.81
CA HIS A 46 12.91 -19.89 -9.41
C HIS A 46 12.92 -20.13 -7.90
N ILE A 47 11.97 -19.49 -7.21
CA ILE A 47 11.90 -19.53 -5.75
C ILE A 47 11.22 -20.83 -5.32
N SER A 48 11.92 -21.62 -4.52
CA SER A 48 11.46 -22.91 -4.00
C SER A 48 11.10 -22.84 -2.52
N ALA A 49 10.32 -23.80 -2.04
CA ALA A 49 10.01 -23.88 -0.62
C ALA A 49 11.29 -24.00 0.22
N GLY A 50 11.41 -23.18 1.25
CA GLY A 50 12.59 -23.05 2.11
C GLY A 50 13.57 -21.94 1.69
N ASP A 51 13.45 -21.39 0.48
CA ASP A 51 14.31 -20.28 0.05
C ASP A 51 14.01 -19.00 0.85
N GLU A 52 15.07 -18.32 1.27
CA GLU A 52 15.02 -16.98 1.85
C GLU A 52 15.20 -15.94 0.74
N ILE A 53 14.30 -14.97 0.65
CA ILE A 53 14.32 -13.92 -0.35
C ILE A 53 14.23 -12.55 0.31
N ARG A 54 14.97 -11.57 -0.21
CA ARG A 54 14.84 -10.17 0.18
C ARG A 54 14.27 -9.37 -0.97
N ILE A 55 13.16 -8.69 -0.72
CA ILE A 55 12.45 -7.85 -1.69
C ILE A 55 12.53 -6.40 -1.18
N VAL A 56 12.98 -5.47 -2.02
CA VAL A 56 13.08 -4.05 -1.68
C VAL A 56 11.98 -3.29 -2.42
N ILE A 57 10.96 -2.84 -1.69
CA ILE A 57 9.81 -2.13 -2.24
C ILE A 57 9.96 -0.68 -1.81
N GLY A 58 10.70 0.09 -2.61
CA GLY A 58 10.97 1.47 -2.26
C GLY A 58 11.85 1.59 -1.02
N ASP A 59 11.34 2.21 0.05
CA ASP A 59 11.97 2.30 1.36
C ASP A 59 11.56 1.19 2.34
N MET A 60 10.71 0.26 1.91
CA MET A 60 10.34 -0.92 2.67
C MET A 60 11.17 -2.14 2.24
N ILE A 61 11.66 -2.89 3.22
CA ILE A 61 12.32 -4.18 3.01
C ILE A 61 11.38 -5.29 3.46
N ASN A 62 11.19 -6.30 2.63
CA ASN A 62 10.55 -7.55 3.00
C ASN A 62 11.59 -8.68 2.95
N ASP A 63 11.97 -9.19 4.12
CA ASP A 63 12.73 -10.43 4.24
C ASP A 63 11.73 -11.59 4.37
N ALA A 64 11.57 -12.39 3.32
CA ALA A 64 10.57 -13.44 3.25
C ALA A 64 11.16 -14.84 3.16
N VAL A 65 10.44 -15.82 3.70
CA VAL A 65 10.72 -17.25 3.53
C VAL A 65 9.64 -17.86 2.66
N CYS A 66 10.02 -18.53 1.58
CA CYS A 66 9.07 -19.25 0.76
C CYS A 66 8.54 -20.48 1.49
N LEU A 67 7.27 -20.45 1.90
CA LEU A 67 6.60 -21.54 2.59
C LEU A 67 6.13 -22.64 1.63
N ALA A 68 5.72 -22.27 0.42
CA ALA A 68 5.25 -23.21 -0.60
C ALA A 68 5.45 -22.64 -2.01
N SER A 69 5.84 -23.50 -2.94
CA SER A 69 6.01 -23.17 -4.36
C SER A 69 5.57 -24.38 -5.19
N ASP A 70 4.31 -24.39 -5.63
CA ASP A 70 3.69 -25.43 -6.43
C ASP A 70 3.25 -24.83 -7.77
N ARG A 71 4.15 -24.91 -8.76
CA ARG A 71 3.99 -24.29 -10.07
C ARG A 71 2.86 -24.95 -10.88
N PRO A 72 1.98 -24.17 -11.55
CA PRO A 72 1.84 -22.71 -11.50
C PRO A 72 0.79 -22.25 -10.48
N ARG A 73 0.33 -23.10 -9.56
CA ARG A 73 -0.95 -22.92 -8.85
C ARG A 73 -0.83 -22.13 -7.54
N LEU A 74 0.25 -22.31 -6.79
CA LEU A 74 0.36 -21.80 -5.42
C LEU A 74 1.77 -21.33 -5.09
N PHE A 75 1.89 -20.07 -4.66
CA PHE A 75 3.12 -19.51 -4.12
C PHE A 75 2.84 -18.83 -2.78
N ARG A 76 3.62 -19.14 -1.75
CA ARG A 76 3.38 -18.65 -0.37
C ARG A 76 4.65 -18.14 0.25
N LEU A 77 4.58 -16.96 0.83
CA LEU A 77 5.67 -16.29 1.53
C LEU A 77 5.27 -16.05 2.99
N LYS A 78 6.18 -16.36 3.91
CA LYS A 78 6.14 -15.76 5.25
C LYS A 78 6.95 -14.48 5.15
N ASP A 79 6.29 -13.35 5.24
CA ASP A 79 6.87 -12.04 5.06
C ASP A 79 7.27 -11.43 6.41
N ARG A 80 8.41 -10.74 6.42
CA ARG A 80 8.84 -9.88 7.52
C ARG A 80 9.16 -8.51 6.94
N PHE A 81 8.19 -7.62 7.05
CA PHE A 81 8.30 -6.25 6.55
C PHE A 81 9.01 -5.37 7.57
N ARG A 82 9.91 -4.51 7.09
CA ARG A 82 10.54 -3.43 7.83
C ARG A 82 10.40 -2.15 7.03
N SER A 83 9.65 -1.19 7.57
CA SER A 83 9.45 0.12 6.97
C SER A 83 10.12 1.19 7.83
N LEU A 84 10.88 2.09 7.20
CA LEU A 84 11.48 3.23 7.87
C LEU A 84 10.41 4.32 8.07
N LEU A 85 10.30 4.83 9.29
CA LEU A 85 9.47 5.99 9.60
C LEU A 85 10.26 7.30 9.44
N ALA A 86 9.54 8.42 9.48
CA ALA A 86 10.14 9.75 9.30
C ALA A 86 11.10 10.18 10.42
N ASP A 87 11.11 9.48 11.55
CA ASP A 87 11.96 9.74 12.72
C ASP A 87 13.12 8.74 12.87
N ASP A 88 13.51 8.07 11.77
CA ASP A 88 14.51 6.99 11.69
C ASP A 88 14.19 5.73 12.50
N SER A 89 13.01 5.65 13.12
CA SER A 89 12.53 4.40 13.70
C SER A 89 12.04 3.44 12.60
N TYR A 90 11.90 2.16 12.96
CA TYR A 90 11.35 1.16 12.05
C TYR A 90 10.09 0.55 12.64
N VAL A 91 9.12 0.32 11.76
CA VAL A 91 8.00 -0.56 12.06
C VAL A 91 8.28 -1.91 11.42
N GLU A 92 8.17 -2.95 12.25
CA GLU A 92 8.34 -4.34 11.81
C GLU A 92 7.05 -5.12 12.08
N TYR A 93 6.62 -5.89 11.08
CA TYR A 93 5.47 -6.78 11.18
C TYR A 93 5.65 -8.01 10.31
N GLU A 94 5.08 -9.13 10.74
CA GLU A 94 5.07 -10.38 9.98
C GLU A 94 3.67 -10.65 9.41
N LEU A 95 3.63 -11.10 8.15
CA LEU A 95 2.40 -11.50 7.48
C LEU A 95 2.66 -12.79 6.68
N VAL A 96 1.60 -13.37 6.13
CA VAL A 96 1.72 -14.47 5.18
C VAL A 96 0.98 -14.10 3.90
N THR A 97 1.73 -13.88 2.83
CA THR A 97 1.19 -13.63 1.49
C THR A 97 1.04 -14.95 0.72
N THR A 98 -0.16 -15.22 0.22
CA THR A 98 -0.48 -16.40 -0.59
C THR A 98 -1.04 -16.00 -1.94
N PHE A 99 -0.34 -16.39 -3.00
CA PHE A 99 -0.76 -16.26 -4.39
C PHE A 99 -1.39 -17.57 -4.85
N ARG A 100 -2.58 -17.50 -5.46
CA ARG A 100 -3.26 -18.63 -6.11
C ARG A 100 -3.59 -18.29 -7.55
N LEU A 101 -3.25 -19.20 -8.46
CA LEU A 101 -3.59 -19.11 -9.87
C LEU A 101 -4.63 -20.18 -10.21
N GLU A 102 -5.73 -19.73 -10.81
CA GLU A 102 -6.81 -20.59 -11.28
C GLU A 102 -7.06 -20.28 -12.75
N GLU A 103 -6.85 -21.29 -13.61
CA GLU A 103 -7.13 -21.17 -15.03
C GLU A 103 -8.63 -21.03 -15.27
N GLU A 104 -9.01 -20.06 -16.09
CA GLU A 104 -10.36 -19.79 -16.55
C GLU A 104 -10.38 -19.78 -18.08
N GLU A 105 -11.57 -19.69 -18.69
CA GLU A 105 -11.68 -19.63 -20.14
C GLU A 105 -10.99 -18.35 -20.67
N HIS A 106 -9.91 -18.53 -21.45
CA HIS A 106 -9.10 -17.46 -22.05
C HIS A 106 -8.29 -16.56 -21.10
N MET A 107 -8.30 -16.82 -19.79
CA MET A 107 -7.60 -15.99 -18.80
C MET A 107 -7.24 -16.81 -17.55
N THR A 108 -6.51 -16.20 -16.64
CA THR A 108 -6.21 -16.77 -15.33
C THR A 108 -6.65 -15.81 -14.24
N ARG A 109 -7.35 -16.34 -13.25
CA ARG A 109 -7.65 -15.63 -12.02
C ARG A 109 -6.47 -15.72 -11.06
N VAL A 110 -5.90 -14.57 -10.74
CA VAL A 110 -4.87 -14.39 -9.72
C VAL A 110 -5.54 -13.93 -8.43
N THR A 111 -5.30 -14.64 -7.33
CA THR A 111 -5.77 -14.24 -6.00
C THR A 111 -4.58 -14.08 -5.07
N VAL A 112 -4.47 -12.90 -4.46
CA VAL A 112 -3.52 -12.60 -3.38
C VAL A 112 -4.28 -12.49 -2.08
N GLU A 113 -4.02 -13.41 -1.17
CA GLU A 113 -4.50 -13.41 0.20
C GLU A 113 -3.34 -13.04 1.12
N VAL A 114 -3.55 -12.09 2.02
CA VAL A 114 -2.56 -11.73 3.05
C VAL A 114 -3.18 -11.95 4.41
N ASP A 115 -2.55 -12.81 5.21
CA ASP A 115 -2.97 -13.21 6.55
C ASP A 115 -2.01 -12.70 7.62
N GLY A 116 -2.44 -12.74 8.89
CA GLY A 116 -1.59 -12.44 10.05
C GLY A 116 -1.84 -11.07 10.69
N TYR A 117 -2.91 -10.37 10.30
CA TYR A 117 -3.27 -9.09 10.92
C TYR A 117 -3.76 -9.26 12.36
N ASP A 118 -3.23 -8.46 13.29
CA ASP A 118 -3.79 -8.32 14.65
C ASP A 118 -4.93 -7.29 14.61
N GLU A 119 -6.15 -7.75 14.87
CA GLU A 119 -7.35 -6.91 14.84
C GLU A 119 -7.36 -5.81 15.90
N ASN A 120 -6.58 -5.99 16.97
CA ASN A 120 -6.47 -5.04 18.07
C ASN A 120 -5.38 -3.98 17.83
N SER A 121 -4.56 -4.16 16.79
CA SER A 121 -3.46 -3.26 16.46
C SER A 121 -3.91 -2.20 15.46
N GLU A 122 -3.82 -0.92 15.83
CA GLU A 122 -4.08 0.20 14.91
C GLU A 122 -3.09 0.19 13.75
N LEU A 123 -1.83 -0.18 14.01
CA LEU A 123 -0.82 -0.41 12.98
C LEU A 123 -1.30 -1.48 11.99
N HIS A 124 -1.72 -2.66 12.43
CA HIS A 124 -2.15 -3.72 11.50
C HIS A 124 -3.43 -3.35 10.75
N ARG A 125 -4.27 -2.46 11.31
CA ARG A 125 -5.42 -1.90 10.58
C ARG A 125 -4.98 -1.02 9.42
N TRP A 126 -4.02 -0.12 9.65
CA TRP A 126 -3.40 0.67 8.57
C TRP A 126 -2.72 -0.22 7.54
N VAL A 127 -1.86 -1.15 7.97
CA VAL A 127 -1.14 -2.07 7.10
C VAL A 127 -2.10 -2.88 6.22
N ARG A 128 -3.22 -3.35 6.78
CA ARG A 128 -4.22 -4.10 6.00
C ARG A 128 -4.86 -3.27 4.90
N GLU A 129 -5.33 -2.06 5.20
CA GLU A 129 -6.00 -1.22 4.19
C GLU A 129 -5.02 -0.70 3.14
N CYS A 130 -3.81 -0.31 3.57
CA CYS A 130 -2.71 0.06 2.69
C CYS A 130 -2.28 -1.12 1.80
N GLY A 131 -2.08 -2.30 2.39
CA GLY A 131 -1.68 -3.51 1.70
C GLY A 131 -2.73 -3.99 0.70
N GLU A 132 -4.02 -3.99 1.05
CA GLU A 132 -5.09 -4.36 0.12
C GLU A 132 -5.11 -3.43 -1.10
N PHE A 133 -4.95 -2.12 -0.91
CA PHE A 133 -4.86 -1.17 -2.02
C PHE A 133 -3.58 -1.38 -2.85
N GLY A 134 -2.43 -1.55 -2.20
CA GLY A 134 -1.14 -1.78 -2.84
C GLY A 134 -1.10 -3.07 -3.66
N TRP A 135 -1.71 -4.16 -3.19
CA TRP A 135 -1.83 -5.40 -3.96
C TRP A 135 -2.73 -5.25 -5.19
N LYS A 136 -3.83 -4.49 -5.10
CA LYS A 136 -4.65 -4.18 -6.28
C LYS A 136 -3.84 -3.43 -7.34
N GLN A 137 -3.05 -2.44 -6.93
CA GLN A 137 -2.16 -1.70 -7.82
C GLN A 137 -1.07 -2.59 -8.43
N SER A 138 -0.43 -3.42 -7.62
CA SER A 138 0.63 -4.34 -8.04
C SER A 138 0.12 -5.36 -9.07
N LEU A 139 -1.03 -5.98 -8.80
CA LEU A 139 -1.67 -6.92 -9.75
C LEU A 139 -2.14 -6.21 -11.03
N PHE A 140 -2.56 -4.96 -10.93
CA PHE A 140 -2.93 -4.18 -12.11
C PHE A 140 -1.70 -3.91 -12.99
N ASN A 141 -0.55 -3.57 -12.40
CA ASN A 141 0.68 -3.43 -13.17
C ASN A 141 1.12 -4.75 -13.81
N LEU A 142 1.07 -5.86 -13.06
CA LEU A 142 1.37 -7.19 -13.62
C LEU A 142 0.49 -7.50 -14.84
N LYS A 143 -0.80 -7.16 -14.77
CA LYS A 143 -1.73 -7.33 -15.90
C LYS A 143 -1.27 -6.50 -17.11
N LEU A 144 -0.99 -5.21 -16.92
CA LEU A 144 -0.53 -4.31 -17.99
C LEU A 144 0.75 -4.82 -18.66
N GLU A 145 1.71 -5.29 -17.87
CA GLU A 145 2.96 -5.85 -18.38
C GLU A 145 2.74 -7.12 -19.21
N LEU A 146 1.94 -8.05 -18.70
CA LEU A 146 1.71 -9.33 -19.36
C LEU A 146 0.86 -9.20 -20.63
N GLU A 147 -0.10 -8.29 -20.64
CA GLU A 147 -1.04 -8.12 -21.76
C GLU A 147 -0.54 -7.12 -22.79
N LEU A 148 0.09 -6.03 -22.35
CA LEU A 148 0.44 -4.89 -23.20
C LEU A 148 1.94 -4.60 -23.26
N GLY A 149 2.74 -5.18 -22.35
CA GLY A 149 4.17 -4.85 -22.22
C GLY A 149 4.41 -3.42 -21.71
N LEU A 150 3.52 -2.93 -20.83
CA LEU A 150 3.59 -1.60 -20.25
C LEU A 150 3.92 -1.65 -18.76
N ASP A 151 5.11 -1.14 -18.40
CA ASP A 151 5.48 -0.85 -17.00
C ASP A 151 4.95 0.51 -16.58
N LEU A 152 3.88 0.55 -15.78
CA LEU A 152 3.32 1.78 -15.24
C LEU A 152 3.46 1.86 -13.71
N ARG A 153 4.40 1.13 -13.10
CA ARG A 153 4.55 1.12 -11.62
C ARG A 153 4.72 2.53 -11.07
N TYR A 154 5.59 3.32 -11.69
CA TYR A 154 5.86 4.68 -11.25
C TYR A 154 4.63 5.59 -11.38
N ASP A 155 3.83 5.44 -12.43
CA ASP A 155 2.59 6.21 -12.58
C ASP A 155 1.50 5.76 -11.58
N VAL A 156 1.36 4.45 -11.37
CA VAL A 156 0.34 3.89 -10.48
C VAL A 156 0.61 4.24 -9.02
N PHE A 157 1.88 4.27 -8.60
CA PHE A 157 2.26 4.53 -7.21
C PHE A 157 2.79 5.94 -6.93
N GLY A 158 3.12 6.72 -7.97
CA GLY A 158 3.74 8.05 -7.92
C GLY A 158 2.79 9.22 -7.64
N TYR A 159 1.60 8.96 -7.09
CA TYR A 159 0.67 10.02 -6.70
C TYR A 159 1.21 10.88 -5.55
N PRO A 160 0.78 12.15 -5.43
CA PRO A 160 1.27 13.04 -4.37
C PRO A 160 0.92 12.53 -2.97
N ARG A 161 1.76 12.87 -1.99
CA ARG A 161 1.63 12.45 -0.59
C ARG A 161 1.09 13.56 0.30
N PHE A 162 0.31 13.16 1.29
CA PHE A 162 -0.28 14.06 2.30
C PHE A 162 0.50 14.05 3.63
N GLY A 163 1.40 13.09 3.85
CA GLY A 163 2.24 13.00 5.04
C GLY A 163 1.49 12.52 6.28
N VAL A 164 0.76 11.42 6.15
CA VAL A 164 -0.04 10.83 7.24
C VAL A 164 0.05 9.30 7.20
N CYS A 165 -0.10 8.66 8.35
CA CYS A 165 -0.56 7.28 8.45
C CYS A 165 -2.06 7.31 8.79
N ASN A 166 -2.92 6.74 7.94
CA ASN A 166 -4.37 6.80 8.12
C ASN A 166 -5.06 5.49 7.71
N TYR A 167 -6.26 5.26 8.23
CA TYR A 167 -7.15 4.16 7.83
C TYR A 167 -8.60 4.58 7.96
N THR A 168 -9.52 3.75 7.46
CA THR A 168 -10.96 4.00 7.58
C THR A 168 -11.39 4.10 9.04
N ALA A 169 -11.97 5.24 9.43
CA ALA A 169 -12.37 5.51 10.80
C ALA A 169 -13.37 4.46 11.30
N THR A 170 -13.10 3.91 12.48
CA THR A 170 -13.97 2.90 13.09
C THR A 170 -15.19 3.55 13.75
N PRO A 171 -16.31 2.83 13.92
CA PRO A 171 -17.47 3.36 14.63
C PRO A 171 -17.17 3.88 16.05
N PRO A 172 -16.30 3.24 16.88
CA PRO A 172 -15.88 3.82 18.15
C PRO A 172 -15.15 5.16 18.01
N GLN A 173 -14.26 5.33 17.02
CA GLN A 173 -13.53 6.59 16.81
C GLN A 173 -14.46 7.72 16.35
N LEU A 174 -15.41 7.41 15.46
CA LEU A 174 -16.45 8.37 15.06
C LEU A 174 -17.32 8.79 16.26
N ARG A 175 -17.78 7.83 17.07
CA ARG A 175 -18.56 8.12 18.28
C ARG A 175 -17.78 8.91 19.33
N ALA A 176 -16.48 8.68 19.47
CA ALA A 176 -15.62 9.45 20.38
C ALA A 176 -15.56 10.94 19.99
N GLN A 177 -15.76 11.26 18.71
CA GLN A 177 -15.92 12.62 18.20
C GLN A 177 -17.39 13.11 18.22
N GLY A 178 -18.33 12.35 18.80
CA GLY A 178 -19.76 12.71 18.78
C GLY A 178 -20.43 12.55 17.42
N LEU A 179 -19.84 11.77 16.51
CA LEU A 179 -20.34 11.54 15.15
C LEU A 179 -21.15 10.24 15.09
N ASP A 180 -22.20 10.26 14.27
CA ASP A 180 -23.02 9.10 13.97
C ASP A 180 -22.37 8.27 12.84
N PRO A 181 -21.90 7.04 13.10
CA PRO A 181 -21.24 6.20 12.10
C PRO A 181 -22.11 5.81 10.90
N ASP A 182 -23.44 5.91 11.03
CA ASP A 182 -24.37 5.64 9.93
C ASP A 182 -24.50 6.86 8.98
N ARG A 183 -24.00 8.03 9.39
CA ARG A 183 -24.12 9.29 8.64
C ARG A 183 -22.79 9.89 8.24
N VAL A 184 -21.74 9.64 9.01
CA VAL A 184 -20.40 10.17 8.78
C VAL A 184 -19.41 9.02 8.70
N GLN A 185 -18.63 9.04 7.62
CA GLN A 185 -17.52 8.13 7.36
C GLN A 185 -16.32 8.96 6.97
N GLY A 186 -15.12 8.43 7.16
CA GLY A 186 -13.90 9.19 6.94
C GLY A 186 -12.65 8.40 7.26
N ASN A 187 -11.52 9.08 7.18
CA ASN A 187 -10.20 8.54 7.40
C ASN A 187 -9.64 9.07 8.72
N TYR A 188 -9.42 8.17 9.67
CA TYR A 188 -8.79 8.50 10.94
C TYR A 188 -7.28 8.67 10.73
N LEU A 189 -6.74 9.82 11.14
CA LEU A 189 -5.31 10.09 11.12
C LEU A 189 -4.67 9.48 12.37
N MET A 190 -4.03 8.33 12.20
CA MET A 190 -3.26 7.68 13.25
C MET A 190 -2.00 8.50 13.56
N GLU A 191 -1.31 8.92 12.51
CA GLU A 191 -0.09 9.72 12.60
C GLU A 191 -0.11 10.83 11.55
N VAL A 192 0.44 11.98 11.92
CA VAL A 192 0.71 13.09 11.01
C VAL A 192 2.20 13.38 11.08
N PHE A 193 2.90 13.25 9.95
CA PHE A 193 4.35 13.38 9.93
C PHE A 193 4.78 14.81 10.24
N PRO A 194 5.76 15.01 11.15
CA PRO A 194 6.33 16.33 11.43
C PRO A 194 6.80 17.00 10.15
N GLU A 195 6.55 18.30 10.01
CA GLU A 195 6.87 19.07 8.80
C GLU A 195 6.27 18.49 7.50
N GLY A 196 5.31 17.57 7.56
CA GLY A 196 4.60 17.04 6.40
C GLY A 196 3.52 18.00 5.87
N PRO A 197 2.97 17.77 4.66
CA PRO A 197 1.85 18.56 4.12
C PRO A 197 0.66 18.72 5.07
N ALA A 198 0.23 17.62 5.70
CA ALA A 198 -0.87 17.63 6.66
C ALA A 198 -0.53 18.42 7.94
N ALA A 199 0.69 18.28 8.47
CA ALA A 199 1.14 19.04 9.64
C ALA A 199 1.16 20.55 9.36
N ARG A 200 1.71 20.96 8.21
CA ARG A 200 1.72 22.37 7.77
C ARG A 200 0.32 22.94 7.58
N ALA A 201 -0.64 22.10 7.17
CA ALA A 201 -2.05 22.46 7.07
C ALA A 201 -2.79 22.43 8.43
N GLY A 202 -2.10 22.14 9.53
CA GLY A 202 -2.64 22.17 10.89
C GLY A 202 -3.40 20.91 11.32
N LEU A 203 -3.35 19.84 10.52
CA LEU A 203 -3.91 18.54 10.91
C LEU A 203 -3.05 17.87 11.99
N ARG A 204 -3.68 16.98 12.77
CA ARG A 204 -3.08 16.29 13.91
C ARG A 204 -3.58 14.85 13.98
N SER A 205 -2.83 13.99 14.67
CA SER A 205 -3.33 12.66 15.05
C SER A 205 -4.67 12.78 15.78
N GLY A 206 -5.59 11.88 15.47
CA GLY A 206 -6.95 11.89 16.00
C GLY A 206 -7.99 12.59 15.12
N ASP A 207 -7.56 13.41 14.16
CA ASP A 207 -8.48 14.01 13.18
C ASP A 207 -9.13 12.93 12.30
N ILE A 208 -10.38 13.18 11.87
CA ILE A 208 -11.08 12.33 10.91
C ILE A 208 -11.34 13.12 9.63
N VAL A 209 -10.61 12.82 8.56
CA VAL A 209 -10.78 13.46 7.26
C VAL A 209 -11.97 12.86 6.54
N VAL A 210 -12.95 13.69 6.16
CA VAL A 210 -14.21 13.25 5.52
C VAL A 210 -14.31 13.71 4.06
N SER A 211 -13.56 14.74 3.68
CA SER A 211 -13.44 15.15 2.28
C SER A 211 -12.03 15.62 1.97
N PHE A 212 -11.55 15.28 0.77
CA PHE A 212 -10.25 15.63 0.23
C PHE A 212 -10.41 16.09 -1.22
N GLY A 213 -9.92 17.28 -1.57
CA GLY A 213 -10.03 17.81 -2.93
C GLY A 213 -11.48 17.98 -3.41
N GLY A 214 -12.40 18.33 -2.50
CA GLY A 214 -13.82 18.49 -2.81
C GLY A 214 -14.58 17.18 -3.05
N ARG A 215 -13.97 16.02 -2.77
CA ARG A 215 -14.59 14.69 -2.87
C ARG A 215 -14.73 14.09 -1.49
N ASP A 216 -15.82 13.37 -1.25
CA ASP A 216 -15.98 12.61 0.00
C ASP A 216 -15.00 11.41 0.00
N VAL A 217 -14.43 11.14 1.17
CA VAL A 217 -13.44 10.07 1.37
C VAL A 217 -13.86 9.14 2.51
N PRO A 218 -14.93 8.33 2.33
CA PRO A 218 -15.48 7.52 3.41
C PRO A 218 -14.56 6.37 3.86
N THR A 219 -13.70 5.86 2.98
CA THR A 219 -12.71 4.82 3.28
C THR A 219 -11.29 5.21 2.85
N TYR A 220 -10.30 4.42 3.25
CA TYR A 220 -8.91 4.56 2.83
C TYR A 220 -8.76 4.51 1.30
N ALA A 221 -9.49 3.63 0.62
CA ALA A 221 -9.40 3.51 -0.83
C ALA A 221 -9.88 4.79 -1.55
N GLU A 222 -10.98 5.43 -1.11
CA GLU A 222 -11.38 6.71 -1.69
C GLU A 222 -10.42 7.84 -1.33
N PHE A 223 -9.79 7.80 -0.14
CA PHE A 223 -8.77 8.78 0.24
C PHE A 223 -7.57 8.74 -0.69
N ILE A 224 -6.98 7.55 -0.90
CA ILE A 224 -5.85 7.39 -1.82
C ILE A 224 -6.24 7.71 -3.26
N ARG A 225 -7.44 7.31 -3.69
CA ARG A 225 -7.96 7.68 -5.01
C ARG A 225 -8.11 9.19 -5.16
N SER A 226 -8.60 9.90 -4.14
CA SER A 226 -8.74 11.35 -4.19
C SER A 226 -7.38 12.05 -4.24
N LEU A 227 -6.37 11.54 -3.50
CA LEU A 227 -4.98 12.00 -3.62
C LEU A 227 -4.44 11.82 -5.04
N GLY A 228 -4.64 10.64 -5.64
CA GLY A 228 -4.26 10.37 -7.02
C GLY A 228 -4.90 11.33 -8.03
N LEU A 229 -6.16 11.68 -7.83
CA LEU A 229 -6.86 12.65 -8.69
C LEU A 229 -6.39 14.11 -8.51
N CYS A 230 -5.67 14.40 -7.43
CA CYS A 230 -5.02 15.70 -7.24
C CYS A 230 -3.63 15.75 -7.90
N ALA A 231 -3.19 14.68 -8.57
CA ALA A 231 -1.91 14.68 -9.26
C ALA A 231 -1.86 15.77 -10.35
N GLY A 232 -0.75 16.50 -10.42
CA GLY A 232 -0.55 17.61 -11.35
C GLY A 232 -1.30 18.90 -10.98
N MET A 233 -2.05 18.93 -9.87
CA MET A 233 -2.61 20.17 -9.35
C MET A 233 -1.50 21.03 -8.75
N ASN A 234 -1.25 22.19 -9.37
CA ASN A 234 -0.37 23.22 -8.82
C ASN A 234 -1.19 24.12 -7.90
N GLY A 235 -1.38 23.72 -6.65
CA GLY A 235 -2.08 24.55 -5.67
C GLY A 235 -2.52 23.82 -4.41
N PRO A 236 -3.02 24.57 -3.41
CA PRO A 236 -3.61 23.99 -2.23
C PRO A 236 -4.83 23.12 -2.58
N VAL A 237 -4.95 22.00 -1.88
CA VAL A 237 -6.10 21.10 -1.95
C VAL A 237 -6.91 21.26 -0.67
N GLY A 238 -8.21 21.52 -0.82
CA GLY A 238 -9.13 21.64 0.31
C GLY A 238 -9.34 20.30 1.03
N VAL A 239 -9.28 20.32 2.36
CA VAL A 239 -9.46 19.17 3.24
C VAL A 239 -10.52 19.51 4.28
N THR A 240 -11.55 18.68 4.37
CA THR A 240 -12.59 18.80 5.41
C THR A 240 -12.44 17.65 6.38
N TYR A 241 -12.41 17.98 7.68
CA TYR A 241 -12.14 17.00 8.73
C TYR A 241 -12.92 17.31 10.00
N TYR A 242 -12.99 16.34 10.91
CA TYR A 242 -13.52 16.51 12.25
C TYR A 242 -12.41 16.44 13.29
N ARG A 243 -12.46 17.39 14.23
CA ARG A 243 -11.64 17.39 15.45
C ARG A 243 -12.54 17.74 16.62
N GLU A 244 -12.57 16.87 17.63
CA GLU A 244 -13.38 17.07 18.85
C GLU A 244 -14.85 17.38 18.52
N GLY A 245 -15.39 16.77 17.46
CA GLY A 245 -16.77 16.95 16.99
C GLY A 245 -17.03 18.23 16.19
N CYS A 246 -16.04 19.12 16.07
CA CYS A 246 -16.13 20.28 15.19
C CYS A 246 -15.74 19.91 13.75
N ARG A 247 -16.61 20.22 12.79
CA ARG A 247 -16.30 20.13 11.36
C ARG A 247 -15.46 21.33 10.95
N LEU A 248 -14.24 21.07 10.53
CA LEU A 248 -13.23 22.06 10.17
C LEU A 248 -12.84 21.92 8.70
N HIS A 249 -12.24 22.98 8.18
CA HIS A 249 -11.71 23.03 6.82
C HIS A 249 -10.31 23.64 6.85
N THR A 250 -9.42 23.07 6.05
CA THR A 250 -8.08 23.60 5.82
C THR A 250 -7.65 23.34 4.38
N GLU A 251 -6.55 23.93 3.98
CA GLU A 251 -5.93 23.77 2.67
C GLU A 251 -4.52 23.22 2.85
N ALA A 252 -4.14 22.26 2.01
CA ALA A 252 -2.84 21.62 2.07
C ALA A 252 -2.16 21.60 0.70
N VAL A 253 -0.89 21.95 0.68
CA VAL A 253 -0.04 21.79 -0.51
C VAL A 253 0.59 20.41 -0.45
N LEU A 254 0.18 19.54 -1.37
CA LEU A 254 0.66 18.16 -1.44
C LEU A 254 2.15 18.10 -1.81
N SER A 255 2.80 17.00 -1.45
CA SER A 255 4.23 16.81 -1.71
C SER A 255 4.49 15.61 -2.61
N TYR A 256 5.45 15.76 -3.53
CA TYR A 256 6.08 14.66 -4.28
C TYR A 256 7.45 14.30 -3.72
N ASP A 257 7.75 14.74 -2.49
CA ASP A 257 9.03 14.47 -1.83
C ASP A 257 9.30 12.97 -1.77
N LYS A 258 10.48 12.58 -2.28
CA LYS A 258 10.96 11.19 -2.35
C LYS A 258 10.99 10.52 -0.97
N LEU A 259 11.17 11.31 0.10
CA LEU A 259 11.13 10.81 1.48
C LEU A 259 9.75 10.27 1.87
N LEU A 260 8.68 10.82 1.28
CA LEU A 260 7.29 10.47 1.54
C LEU A 260 6.73 9.50 0.48
N THR A 261 7.24 9.53 -0.75
CA THR A 261 6.72 8.67 -1.82
C THR A 261 7.19 7.23 -1.68
N GLY A 262 8.35 7.01 -1.06
CA GLY A 262 8.96 5.69 -0.89
C GLY A 262 9.48 5.09 -2.21
N LEU A 263 9.11 5.62 -3.37
CA LEU A 263 9.54 5.12 -4.68
C LEU A 263 10.57 6.04 -5.32
N VAL A 264 11.63 5.42 -5.82
CA VAL A 264 12.74 6.09 -6.51
C VAL A 264 12.75 5.55 -7.93
N ASP A 265 12.58 6.42 -8.92
CA ASP A 265 12.77 6.00 -10.31
C ASP A 265 14.27 5.68 -10.54
N PRO A 266 14.63 4.42 -10.85
CA PRO A 266 16.01 3.98 -11.05
C PRO A 266 16.64 4.58 -12.30
N THR A 267 15.84 5.17 -13.20
CA THR A 267 16.32 5.92 -14.37
C THR A 267 16.73 7.36 -14.02
N GLU A 268 16.28 7.88 -12.88
CA GLU A 268 16.62 9.22 -12.39
C GLU A 268 17.63 9.20 -11.23
N GLU A 269 17.61 8.20 -10.33
CA GLU A 269 18.53 8.06 -9.19
C GLU A 269 18.56 6.61 -8.65
N SER A 270 19.69 6.14 -8.09
CA SER A 270 19.76 4.76 -7.58
C SER A 270 19.10 4.61 -6.20
N VAL A 271 18.41 3.48 -5.96
CA VAL A 271 17.78 3.10 -4.67
C VAL A 271 18.73 3.24 -3.48
N ARG A 272 20.03 2.95 -3.68
CA ARG A 272 21.08 3.12 -2.66
C ARG A 272 21.31 4.57 -2.26
N GLN A 273 21.25 5.52 -3.19
CA GLN A 273 21.43 6.95 -2.88
C GLN A 273 20.29 7.50 -2.03
N VAL A 274 19.06 6.98 -2.17
CA VAL A 274 17.93 7.38 -1.33
C VAL A 274 17.98 6.71 0.04
N ALA A 275 18.37 5.43 0.10
CA ALA A 275 18.62 4.74 1.36
C ALA A 275 19.79 5.36 2.16
N ASP A 276 20.86 5.78 1.49
CA ASP A 276 22.02 6.43 2.11
C ASP A 276 21.77 7.92 2.40
N GLY A 277 20.97 8.61 1.58
CA GLY A 277 20.52 9.99 1.82
C GLY A 277 19.67 10.11 3.08
N LYS A 278 18.78 9.15 3.34
CA LYS A 278 18.03 9.05 4.61
C LYS A 278 18.90 8.70 5.82
N ARG A 279 20.07 8.07 5.64
CA ARG A 279 21.03 7.73 6.72
C ARG A 279 21.96 8.90 7.10
N SER A 280 21.94 10.00 6.35
CA SER A 280 22.99 11.04 6.39
C SER A 280 22.53 12.42 6.87
N THR A 281 21.32 12.56 7.40
CA THR A 281 20.75 13.82 7.91
C THR A 281 20.03 13.59 9.22
#